data_AF-A6GUE6-F1
#
_entry.id   AF-A6GUE6-F1
#
_cell.length_a   1.000
_cell.length_b   1.000
_cell.length_c   1.000
_cell.angle_alpha   90.00
_cell.angle_beta   90.00
_cell.angle_gamma   90.00
#
_symmetry.space_group_name_H-M   'P 1'
#
loop_
_entity.id
_entity.type
_entity.pdbx_description
1 polymer ?
#
loop_
_entity_poly.entity_id
_entity_poly.type
_entity_poly.pdbx_seq_one_letter_code
_entity_poly.pdbx_strand_id
1 'polypeptide(L)'
;MSCYSCCSCECFETPRNFDVSVEAETRFTWRLRDFCHSNIGWYTDRTICDEDLLDDWISKDAFGVYVLWHKDDYCAAHEMFHLRALYVGKGKIGKRLLAHWKNKDFSEEMLVYWTFLELPNRQAKYCEQLLLDTYSVPLNKAETTGELLLCTHLSQFEVD
;
A
#
# COMPACT_ATOMS: atom_id res chain seq x y z
N MET A 1 11.67 -20.37 13.38
CA MET A 1 11.69 -18.99 12.88
C MET A 1 12.87 -18.90 11.92
N SER A 2 12.62 -19.09 10.63
CA SER A 2 13.66 -18.89 9.61
C SER A 2 13.73 -17.41 9.32
N CYS A 3 14.81 -16.75 9.73
CA CYS A 3 15.11 -15.40 9.28
C CYS A 3 15.08 -15.39 7.75
N TYR A 4 14.43 -14.38 7.17
CA TYR A 4 14.41 -14.12 5.73
C TYR A 4 15.85 -14.00 5.21
N SER A 5 16.45 -15.10 4.76
CA SER A 5 17.89 -15.20 4.45
C SER A 5 18.26 -14.55 3.11
N CYS A 6 17.26 -14.13 2.33
CA CYS A 6 17.41 -13.40 1.09
C CYS A 6 16.14 -12.56 0.88
N CYS A 7 16.28 -11.29 0.46
CA CYS A 7 15.15 -10.54 -0.07
C CYS A 7 14.73 -11.24 -1.36
N SER A 8 13.57 -11.90 -1.39
CA SER A 8 12.97 -12.41 -2.63
C SER A 8 12.43 -11.28 -3.51
N CYS A 9 12.70 -10.04 -3.12
CA CYS A 9 12.26 -8.81 -3.69
C CYS A 9 13.36 -8.32 -4.64
N GLU A 10 13.06 -8.26 -5.94
CA GLU A 10 13.80 -7.46 -6.92
C GLU A 10 13.63 -5.96 -6.59
N CYS A 11 14.14 -5.54 -5.42
CA CYS A 11 13.83 -4.27 -4.75
C CYS A 11 14.06 -3.04 -5.62
N PHE A 12 14.96 -3.16 -6.61
CA PHE A 12 15.36 -2.09 -7.50
C PHE A 12 14.83 -2.23 -8.93
N GLU A 13 14.20 -3.35 -9.30
CA GLU A 13 13.56 -3.53 -10.60
C GLU A 13 12.09 -3.10 -10.55
N THR A 14 11.43 -3.41 -9.41
CA THR A 14 10.02 -3.08 -9.13
C THR A 14 9.68 -1.59 -9.31
N PRO A 15 10.48 -0.61 -8.80
CA PRO A 15 10.17 0.82 -8.95
C PRO A 15 10.31 1.33 -10.38
N ARG A 16 11.18 0.71 -11.20
CA ARG A 16 11.54 1.23 -12.52
C ARG A 16 10.35 1.21 -13.48
N ASN A 17 9.57 0.14 -13.50
CA ASN A 17 8.48 0.03 -14.48
C ASN A 17 7.39 1.08 -14.25
N PHE A 18 6.99 1.27 -12.99
CA PHE A 18 6.00 2.28 -12.63
C PHE A 18 6.50 3.70 -12.92
N ASP A 19 7.68 4.05 -12.41
CA ASP A 19 8.21 5.42 -12.54
C ASP A 19 8.52 5.79 -14.00
N VAL A 20 9.03 4.84 -14.80
CA VAL A 20 9.27 5.05 -16.24
C VAL A 20 7.96 5.29 -16.98
N SER A 21 6.90 4.53 -16.71
CA SER A 21 5.58 4.75 -17.32
C SER A 21 5.01 6.13 -16.94
N VAL A 22 5.08 6.51 -15.67
CA VAL A 22 4.65 7.85 -15.21
C VAL A 22 5.39 8.95 -15.96
N GLU A 23 6.72 8.82 -16.12
CA GLU A 23 7.55 9.79 -16.83
C GLU A 23 7.28 9.86 -18.33
N ALA A 24 7.02 8.72 -18.96
CA ALA A 24 6.76 8.64 -20.39
C ALA A 24 5.38 9.18 -20.77
N GLU A 25 4.37 8.95 -19.94
CA GLU A 25 2.96 9.20 -20.28
C GLU A 25 2.43 10.51 -19.69
N THR A 26 3.09 11.06 -18.68
CA THR A 26 2.56 12.16 -17.87
C THR A 26 3.61 13.23 -17.54
N ARG A 27 3.19 14.28 -16.81
CA ARG A 27 4.08 15.26 -16.18
C ARG A 27 3.92 15.25 -14.66
N PHE A 28 3.46 14.14 -14.10
CA PHE A 28 3.27 14.03 -12.66
C PHE A 28 4.61 13.93 -11.94
N THR A 29 4.67 14.56 -10.76
CA THR A 29 5.91 14.69 -9.97
C THR A 29 6.06 13.60 -8.93
N TRP A 30 4.98 12.86 -8.64
CA TRP A 30 5.01 11.74 -7.71
C TRP A 30 5.62 10.49 -8.35
N ARG A 31 6.17 9.62 -7.52
CA ARG A 31 6.83 8.37 -7.87
C ARG A 31 6.34 7.25 -6.95
N LEU A 32 6.64 6.00 -7.27
CA LEU A 32 6.18 4.84 -6.49
C LEU A 32 6.53 4.99 -5.00
N ARG A 33 7.73 5.51 -4.71
CA ARG A 33 8.20 5.77 -3.35
C ARG A 33 7.25 6.66 -2.55
N ASP A 34 6.64 7.66 -3.18
CA ASP A 34 5.72 8.56 -2.47
C ASP A 34 4.47 7.81 -1.99
N PHE A 35 3.99 6.83 -2.75
CA PHE A 35 2.87 5.98 -2.32
C PHE A 35 3.26 5.01 -1.23
N CYS A 36 4.50 4.51 -1.24
CA CYS A 36 4.97 3.54 -0.27
C CYS A 36 5.35 4.15 1.09
N HIS A 37 5.66 5.46 1.15
CA HIS A 37 6.21 6.12 2.34
C HIS A 37 5.45 7.37 2.80
N SER A 38 4.25 7.64 2.26
CA SER A 38 3.41 8.77 2.69
C SER A 38 2.23 8.31 3.51
N ASN A 39 1.93 9.10 4.56
CA ASN A 39 0.78 8.93 5.46
C ASN A 39 0.58 7.46 5.83
N ILE A 40 1.45 6.97 6.70
CA ILE A 40 1.47 5.56 7.10
C ILE A 40 0.58 5.41 8.33
N GLY A 41 -0.15 4.29 8.38
CA GLY A 41 -0.83 3.87 9.59
C GLY A 41 -1.20 2.41 9.52
N TRP A 42 -1.98 1.96 10.50
CA TRP A 42 -2.38 0.56 10.59
C TRP A 42 -3.71 0.42 11.31
N TYR A 43 -4.37 -0.71 11.10
CA TYR A 43 -5.47 -1.17 11.91
C TYR A 43 -5.37 -2.68 12.10
N THR A 44 -5.87 -3.17 13.23
CA THR A 44 -6.03 -4.61 13.44
C THR A 44 -7.34 -5.10 12.84
N ASP A 45 -7.48 -6.42 12.72
CA ASP A 45 -8.77 -7.01 12.42
C ASP A 45 -9.86 -6.52 13.41
N ARG A 46 -11.09 -6.36 12.91
CA ARG A 46 -12.25 -5.88 13.68
C ARG A 46 -12.58 -6.71 14.92
N THR A 47 -12.04 -7.93 15.03
CA THR A 47 -12.18 -8.77 16.23
C THR A 47 -11.24 -8.35 17.37
N ILE A 48 -10.29 -7.45 17.10
CA ILE A 48 -9.20 -7.09 18.03
C ILE A 48 -9.30 -5.63 18.52
N CYS A 49 -9.65 -4.67 17.66
CA CYS A 49 -9.78 -3.25 18.05
C CYS A 49 -11.13 -2.64 17.68
N ASP A 50 -11.51 -1.59 18.43
CA ASP A 50 -12.71 -0.79 18.18
C ASP A 50 -12.52 0.21 17.02
N GLU A 51 -13.65 0.61 16.44
CA GLU A 51 -13.78 1.40 15.21
C GLU A 51 -13.12 2.79 15.27
N ASP A 52 -12.93 3.33 16.47
CA ASP A 52 -12.54 4.72 16.73
C ASP A 52 -11.11 5.09 16.27
N LEU A 53 -10.24 4.11 15.99
CA LEU A 53 -8.85 4.37 15.59
C LEU A 53 -8.70 4.96 14.18
N LEU A 54 -9.65 4.71 13.27
CA LEU A 54 -9.54 5.12 11.87
C LEU A 54 -10.04 6.54 11.60
N ASP A 55 -11.03 7.00 12.36
CA ASP A 55 -11.72 8.27 12.10
C ASP A 55 -10.91 9.50 12.54
N ASP A 56 -9.96 9.33 13.48
CA ASP A 56 -9.14 10.42 14.01
C ASP A 56 -7.86 10.68 13.20
N TRP A 57 -7.36 9.68 12.46
CA TRP A 57 -6.04 9.76 11.81
C TRP A 57 -6.08 10.42 10.44
N ILE A 58 -7.23 10.39 9.77
CA ILE A 58 -7.33 10.79 8.35
C ILE A 58 -8.36 11.90 8.20
N SER A 59 -7.94 13.00 7.58
CA SER A 59 -8.83 14.09 7.22
C SER A 59 -10.04 13.57 6.43
N LYS A 60 -11.25 14.00 6.81
CA LYS A 60 -12.52 13.59 6.18
C LYS A 60 -12.59 13.93 4.68
N ASP A 61 -11.77 14.88 4.23
CA ASP A 61 -11.68 15.33 2.85
C ASP A 61 -10.47 14.77 2.08
N ALA A 62 -9.60 13.98 2.74
CA ALA A 62 -8.46 13.35 2.09
C ALA A 62 -8.93 12.44 0.95
N PHE A 63 -8.45 12.73 -0.26
CA PHE A 63 -8.76 11.97 -1.47
C PHE A 63 -7.48 11.63 -2.19
N GLY A 64 -7.35 10.38 -2.63
CA GLY A 64 -6.16 9.97 -3.36
C GLY A 64 -6.12 8.47 -3.62
N VAL A 65 -4.91 7.92 -3.61
CA VAL A 65 -4.62 6.49 -3.75
C VAL A 65 -4.06 5.97 -2.43
N TYR A 66 -4.49 4.79 -2.01
CA TYR A 66 -3.97 4.07 -0.86
C TYR A 66 -3.57 2.65 -1.24
N VAL A 67 -2.64 2.12 -0.47
CA VAL A 67 -2.22 0.72 -0.54
C VAL A 67 -2.43 0.10 0.83
N LEU A 68 -3.01 -1.09 0.86
CA LEU A 68 -3.06 -1.94 2.05
C LEU A 68 -1.91 -2.93 1.99
N TRP A 69 -1.25 -3.13 3.11
CA TRP A 69 -0.01 -3.90 3.21
C TRP A 69 -0.13 -4.97 4.28
N HIS A 70 0.40 -6.14 3.95
CA HIS A 70 0.77 -7.14 4.93
C HIS A 70 2.22 -6.92 5.34
N LYS A 71 2.49 -6.91 6.65
CA LYS A 71 3.84 -6.88 7.20
C LYS A 71 4.33 -8.32 7.32
N ASP A 72 5.25 -8.72 6.44
CA ASP A 72 5.79 -10.08 6.42
C ASP A 72 6.73 -10.31 7.61
N ASP A 73 8.02 -9.99 7.46
CA ASP A 73 9.04 -10.14 8.51
C ASP A 73 10.13 -9.06 8.36
N TYR A 74 11.05 -8.99 9.32
CA TYR A 74 12.20 -8.11 9.27
C TYR A 74 13.22 -8.58 8.22
N CYS A 75 13.56 -7.69 7.29
CA CYS A 75 14.59 -7.92 6.28
C CYS A 75 15.96 -7.52 6.84
N ALA A 76 16.78 -8.50 7.20
CA ALA A 76 18.12 -8.24 7.75
C ALA A 76 19.07 -7.53 6.76
N ALA A 77 18.83 -7.65 5.44
CA ALA A 77 19.65 -6.99 4.43
C ALA A 77 19.39 -5.47 4.36
N HIS A 78 18.16 -5.04 4.64
CA HIS A 78 17.76 -3.63 4.59
C HIS A 78 17.59 -3.01 5.98
N GLU A 79 17.70 -3.82 7.04
CA GLU A 79 17.44 -3.42 8.43
C GLU A 79 16.05 -2.78 8.63
N MET A 80 15.05 -3.30 7.91
CA MET A 80 13.70 -2.73 7.82
C MET A 80 12.64 -3.84 7.77
N PHE A 81 11.40 -3.51 8.11
CA PHE A 81 10.28 -4.42 7.92
C PHE A 81 9.91 -4.51 6.43
N HIS A 82 9.77 -5.74 5.94
CA HIS A 82 9.26 -5.99 4.60
C HIS A 82 7.73 -5.95 4.61
N LEU A 83 7.16 -5.16 3.71
CA LEU A 83 5.72 -5.06 3.51
C LEU A 83 5.38 -5.45 2.08
N ARG A 84 4.31 -6.24 1.93
CA ARG A 84 3.79 -6.68 0.63
C ARG A 84 2.38 -6.18 0.42
N ALA A 85 2.10 -5.65 -0.77
CA ALA A 85 0.80 -5.09 -1.07
C ALA A 85 -0.27 -6.19 -1.12
N LEU A 86 -1.39 -5.92 -0.44
CA LEU A 86 -2.59 -6.73 -0.46
C LEU A 86 -3.64 -6.17 -1.41
N TYR A 87 -3.79 -4.84 -1.40
CA TYR A 87 -4.86 -4.14 -2.11
C TYR A 87 -4.41 -2.72 -2.48
N VAL A 88 -4.81 -2.25 -3.64
CA VAL A 88 -4.69 -0.85 -4.07
C VAL A 88 -6.07 -0.29 -4.32
N GLY A 89 -6.32 0.95 -3.91
CA GLY A 89 -7.54 1.62 -4.29
C GLY A 89 -7.44 3.13 -4.26
N LYS A 90 -8.45 3.78 -4.84
CA LYS A 90 -8.62 5.23 -4.78
C LYS A 90 -9.92 5.65 -4.09
N GLY A 91 -10.00 6.92 -3.74
CA GLY A 91 -11.23 7.58 -3.29
C GLY A 91 -11.02 8.46 -2.08
N LYS A 92 -12.11 8.72 -1.34
CA LYS A 92 -12.05 9.35 -0.02
C LYS A 92 -11.40 8.36 0.95
N ILE A 93 -10.16 8.63 1.36
CA ILE A 93 -9.28 7.65 1.99
C ILE A 93 -9.91 7.07 3.26
N GLY A 94 -10.25 7.91 4.24
CA GLY A 94 -10.83 7.45 5.51
C GLY A 94 -12.09 6.61 5.32
N LYS A 95 -13.02 7.03 4.43
CA LYS A 95 -14.23 6.25 4.11
C LYS A 95 -13.92 4.90 3.48
N ARG A 96 -12.88 4.81 2.65
CA ARG A 96 -12.48 3.56 1.97
C ARG A 96 -11.81 2.61 2.94
N LEU A 97 -10.88 3.09 3.78
CA LEU A 97 -10.23 2.29 4.81
C LEU A 97 -11.25 1.76 5.83
N LEU A 98 -12.16 2.61 6.31
CA LEU A 98 -13.24 2.17 7.21
C LEU A 98 -14.13 1.10 6.56
N ALA A 99 -14.47 1.27 5.27
CA ALA A 99 -15.24 0.27 4.55
C ALA A 99 -14.49 -1.05 4.38
N HIS A 100 -13.17 -1.02 4.17
CA HIS A 100 -12.35 -2.24 4.12
C HIS A 100 -12.30 -2.93 5.48
N TRP A 101 -11.99 -2.20 6.55
CA TRP A 101 -11.97 -2.73 7.90
C TRP A 101 -13.29 -3.39 8.30
N LYS A 102 -14.44 -2.80 7.91
CA LYS A 102 -15.77 -3.38 8.20
C LYS A 102 -16.07 -4.66 7.42
N ASN A 103 -15.72 -4.68 6.13
CA ASN A 103 -16.30 -5.62 5.17
C ASN A 103 -15.34 -6.66 4.61
N LYS A 104 -14.02 -6.42 4.68
CA LYS A 104 -13.01 -7.41 4.26
C LYS A 104 -12.59 -8.26 5.46
N ASP A 105 -12.26 -9.51 5.17
CA ASP A 105 -11.67 -10.44 6.13
C ASP A 105 -10.14 -10.29 6.03
N PHE A 106 -9.51 -9.86 7.13
CA PHE A 106 -8.06 -9.74 7.28
C PHE A 106 -7.56 -10.61 8.45
N SER A 107 -8.30 -11.66 8.77
CA SER A 107 -7.97 -12.55 9.89
C SER A 107 -6.64 -13.30 9.69
N GLU A 108 -6.20 -13.50 8.44
CA GLU A 108 -4.89 -14.08 8.14
C GLU A 108 -3.74 -13.11 8.46
N GLU A 109 -3.91 -11.82 8.18
CA GLU A 109 -2.89 -10.81 8.41
C GLU A 109 -2.86 -10.29 9.84
N MET A 110 -4.01 -10.28 10.55
CA MET A 110 -4.24 -9.78 11.92
C MET A 110 -4.00 -8.27 12.11
N LEU A 111 -3.01 -7.71 11.43
CA LEU A 111 -2.59 -6.32 11.41
C LEU A 111 -2.37 -5.90 9.95
N VAL A 112 -3.11 -4.89 9.51
CA VAL A 112 -3.03 -4.36 8.15
C VAL A 112 -2.47 -2.95 8.21
N TYR A 113 -1.33 -2.75 7.55
CA TYR A 113 -0.76 -1.42 7.37
C TYR A 113 -1.39 -0.77 6.15
N TRP A 114 -1.39 0.56 6.13
CA TRP A 114 -1.77 1.33 4.97
C TRP A 114 -0.83 2.51 4.76
N THR A 115 -0.69 2.90 3.51
CA THR A 115 -0.12 4.17 3.09
C THR A 115 -1.11 4.88 2.19
N PHE A 116 -1.05 6.22 2.12
CA PHE A 116 -1.80 6.94 1.10
C PHE A 116 -1.10 8.21 0.62
N LEU A 117 -1.36 8.55 -0.64
CA LEU A 117 -0.97 9.81 -1.24
C LEU A 117 -2.21 10.57 -1.70
N GLU A 118 -2.37 11.80 -1.20
CA GLU A 118 -3.44 12.68 -1.64
C GLU A 118 -3.21 13.15 -3.08
N LEU A 119 -4.20 12.93 -3.93
CA LEU A 119 -4.10 13.22 -5.36
C LEU A 119 -5.44 13.71 -5.92
N PRO A 120 -5.44 14.65 -6.89
CA PRO A 120 -6.65 14.98 -7.63
C PRO A 120 -7.21 13.75 -8.36
N ASN A 121 -8.54 13.67 -8.47
CA ASN A 121 -9.25 12.50 -9.02
C ASN A 121 -8.68 11.94 -10.34
N ARG A 122 -8.27 12.80 -11.28
CA ARG A 122 -7.69 12.32 -12.56
C ARG A 122 -6.33 11.65 -12.37
N GLN A 123 -5.48 12.19 -11.50
CA GLN A 123 -4.18 11.60 -11.21
C GLN A 123 -4.34 10.30 -10.43
N ALA A 124 -5.27 10.28 -9.45
CA ALA A 124 -5.58 9.08 -8.68
C ALA A 124 -6.09 7.93 -9.56
N LYS A 125 -6.94 8.23 -10.56
CA LYS A 125 -7.40 7.24 -11.55
C LYS A 125 -6.26 6.63 -12.35
N TYR A 126 -5.39 7.49 -12.89
CA TYR A 126 -4.24 7.02 -13.66
C TYR A 126 -3.29 6.17 -12.79
N CYS A 127 -2.98 6.65 -11.58
CA CYS A 127 -2.11 5.95 -10.66
C CYS A 127 -2.66 4.59 -10.22
N GLU A 128 -3.91 4.52 -9.77
CA GLU A 128 -4.54 3.26 -9.38
C GLU A 128 -4.48 2.25 -10.53
N GLN A 129 -4.84 2.67 -11.75
CA GLN A 129 -4.80 1.78 -12.91
C GLN A 129 -3.37 1.31 -13.21
N LEU A 130 -2.38 2.22 -13.22
CA LEU A 130 -1.00 1.85 -13.49
C LEU A 130 -0.45 0.87 -12.43
N LEU A 131 -0.82 1.03 -11.15
CA LEU A 131 -0.46 0.08 -10.09
C LEU A 131 -1.08 -1.30 -10.36
N LEU A 132 -2.35 -1.36 -10.75
CA LEU A 132 -3.08 -2.61 -11.04
C LEU A 132 -2.62 -3.30 -12.33
N ASP A 133 -2.14 -2.53 -13.29
CA ASP A 133 -1.60 -3.03 -14.57
C ASP A 133 -0.16 -3.53 -14.41
N THR A 134 0.59 -2.99 -13.44
CA THR A 134 2.00 -3.33 -13.21
C THR A 134 2.15 -4.47 -12.20
N TYR A 135 1.40 -4.41 -11.10
CA TYR A 135 1.61 -5.29 -9.95
C TYR A 135 0.44 -6.24 -9.70
N SER A 136 0.78 -7.45 -9.26
CA SER A 136 -0.16 -8.42 -8.74
C SER A 136 -0.53 -8.05 -7.31
N VAL A 137 -1.81 -7.72 -7.11
CA VAL A 137 -2.37 -7.37 -5.80
C VAL A 137 -3.52 -8.32 -5.44
N PRO A 138 -3.33 -9.22 -4.44
CA PRO A 138 -4.16 -10.40 -4.26
C PRO A 138 -5.63 -10.11 -3.93
N LEU A 139 -5.95 -8.92 -3.41
CA LEU A 139 -7.32 -8.52 -3.05
C LEU A 139 -8.02 -7.64 -4.10
N ASN A 140 -7.36 -7.30 -5.22
CA ASN A 140 -7.97 -6.65 -6.40
C ASN A 140 -8.21 -7.67 -7.54
N LYS A 141 -8.59 -8.91 -7.24
CA LYS A 141 -8.63 -10.05 -8.20
C LYS A 141 -9.37 -9.77 -9.52
N ALA A 142 -10.39 -8.92 -9.51
CA ALA A 142 -11.18 -8.61 -10.71
C ALA A 142 -10.59 -7.48 -11.58
N GLU A 143 -9.65 -6.71 -11.04
CA GLU A 143 -9.17 -5.45 -11.63
C GLU A 143 -7.67 -5.49 -11.97
N THR A 144 -6.91 -6.38 -11.34
CA THR A 144 -5.46 -6.50 -11.51
C THR A 144 -5.11 -7.33 -12.75
N THR A 145 -4.26 -6.81 -13.62
CA THR A 145 -3.60 -7.57 -14.70
C THR A 145 -2.09 -7.63 -14.52
N GLY A 146 -1.55 -6.94 -13.52
CA GLY A 146 -0.14 -6.92 -13.21
C GLY A 146 0.39 -8.26 -12.71
N GLU A 147 1.68 -8.48 -12.98
CA GLU A 147 2.37 -9.73 -12.70
C GLU A 147 3.50 -9.55 -11.67
N LEU A 148 3.95 -8.31 -11.46
CA LEU A 148 5.07 -8.00 -10.59
C LEU A 148 4.64 -7.92 -9.13
N LEU A 149 5.58 -8.17 -8.22
CA LEU A 149 5.32 -8.04 -6.78
C LEU A 149 5.45 -6.57 -6.35
N LEU A 150 4.39 -5.97 -5.80
CA LEU A 150 4.52 -4.69 -5.10
C LEU A 150 4.92 -4.91 -3.64
N CYS A 151 6.12 -4.46 -3.29
CA CYS A 151 6.65 -4.50 -1.94
C CYS A 151 7.33 -3.16 -1.56
N THR A 152 7.45 -2.92 -0.26
CA THR A 152 8.23 -1.81 0.28
C THR A 152 8.95 -2.23 1.57
N HIS A 153 9.92 -1.43 1.99
CA HIS A 153 10.63 -1.60 3.24
C HIS A 153 10.43 -0.36 4.09
N LEU A 154 9.89 -0.54 5.30
CA LEU A 154 9.67 0.56 6.24
C LEU A 154 10.53 0.37 7.48
N SER A 155 11.15 1.47 7.92
CA SER A 155 11.86 1.51 9.18
C SER A 155 10.88 1.45 10.36
N GLN A 156 11.38 1.07 11.54
CA GLN A 156 10.59 1.12 12.78
C GLN A 156 9.99 2.51 13.03
N PHE A 157 10.76 3.57 12.75
CA PHE A 157 10.32 4.97 12.92
C PHE A 157 9.16 5.37 12.00
N GLU A 158 9.03 4.73 10.84
CA GLU A 158 7.94 5.01 9.89
C GLU A 158 6.64 4.28 10.26
N VAL A 159 6.72 3.24 11.09
CA VAL A 159 5.57 2.40 11.46
C VAL A 159 5.13 2.55 12.92
N ASP A 160 5.88 3.34 13.72
CA ASP A 160 5.56 3.78 15.09
C ASP A 160 4.88 5.15 15.11
#